data_AF-R1IA01-F1
#
_entry.id   AF-R1IA01-F1
#
_cell.length_a   1.000
_cell.length_b   1.000
_cell.length_c   1.000
_cell.angle_alpha   90.00
_cell.angle_beta   90.00
_cell.angle_gamma   90.00
#
_symmetry.space_group_name_H-M   'P 1'
#
loop_
_entity.id
_entity.type
_entity.pdbx_description
1 polymer ?
#
loop_
_entity_poly.entity_id
_entity_poly.type
_entity_poly.pdbx_seq_one_letter_code
_entity_poly.pdbx_strand_id
1 'polypeptide(L)'
;VAELAAQGTRVPVWLRRVADGEPRELRRLGTALHDYYRQCVAPDWPSVRRAVAHDRHRLQSALDRGGPQLLLSTLHPDITWSPPVLRVRFPIEQELHLDGRGLRLVPAFFAHGMPTTYKDPDRPPVLVYSISHPRFDSDAEPGPSLAALLGHTRARVLVTIAKTRCNTSELADLTGISPATASQHASVLRASGLISSSRSGKSQIHEPTPLGLSLIRAS
;
A
#
# COMPACT_ATOMS: atom_id res chain seq x y z
N VAL A 1 -16.87 -12.14 12.91
CA VAL A 1 -17.64 -11.36 13.91
C VAL A 1 -17.52 -11.92 15.31
N ALA A 2 -17.73 -13.23 15.51
CA ALA A 2 -17.55 -13.88 16.81
C ALA A 2 -16.17 -13.63 17.42
N GLU A 3 -15.10 -13.74 16.63
CA GLU A 3 -13.72 -13.51 17.09
C GLU A 3 -13.43 -12.04 17.45
N LEU A 4 -13.92 -11.08 16.64
CA LEU A 4 -13.81 -9.64 16.94
C LEU A 4 -14.57 -9.27 18.23
N ALA A 5 -15.75 -9.86 18.43
CA ALA A 5 -16.53 -9.67 19.65
C ALA A 5 -15.85 -10.31 20.87
N ALA A 6 -15.24 -11.48 20.70
CA ALA A 6 -14.46 -12.15 21.76
C ALA A 6 -13.20 -11.35 22.17
N GLN A 7 -12.63 -10.56 21.26
CA GLN A 7 -11.54 -9.62 21.54
C GLN A 7 -12.01 -8.29 22.16
N GLY A 8 -13.28 -8.19 22.59
CA GLY A 8 -13.83 -6.98 23.22
C GLY A 8 -14.12 -5.84 22.23
N THR A 9 -14.03 -6.08 20.91
CA THR A 9 -14.33 -5.06 19.90
C THR A 9 -15.84 -4.88 19.81
N ARG A 10 -16.33 -3.65 19.99
CA ARG A 10 -17.76 -3.35 19.84
C ARG A 10 -18.17 -3.47 18.38
N VAL A 11 -18.78 -4.60 18.03
CA VAL A 11 -19.24 -4.86 16.66
C VAL A 11 -20.55 -4.11 16.35
N PRO A 12 -20.56 -3.22 15.35
CA PRO A 12 -21.79 -2.53 14.92
C PRO A 12 -22.88 -3.52 14.50
N VAL A 13 -24.14 -3.16 14.73
CA VAL A 13 -25.30 -4.02 14.43
C VAL A 13 -25.37 -4.40 12.96
N TRP A 14 -25.04 -3.47 12.04
CA TRP A 14 -25.05 -3.75 10.61
C TRP A 14 -24.02 -4.83 10.21
N LEU A 15 -22.86 -4.89 10.89
CA LEU A 15 -21.82 -5.87 10.59
C LEU A 15 -22.20 -7.28 11.06
N ARG A 16 -22.99 -7.37 12.14
CA ARG A 16 -23.62 -8.64 12.57
C ARG A 16 -24.61 -9.15 11.52
N ARG A 17 -25.52 -8.28 11.06
CA ARG A 17 -26.51 -8.63 10.01
C ARG A 17 -25.86 -9.08 8.71
N VAL A 18 -24.76 -8.45 8.31
CA VAL A 18 -23.94 -8.92 7.17
C VAL A 18 -23.39 -10.32 7.42
N ALA A 19 -22.87 -10.60 8.63
CA ALA A 19 -22.35 -11.92 8.99
C ALA A 19 -23.44 -13.00 9.05
N ASP A 20 -24.65 -12.63 9.45
CA ASP A 20 -25.83 -13.50 9.47
C ASP A 20 -26.42 -13.73 8.06
N GLY A 21 -25.84 -13.09 7.03
CA GLY A 21 -26.25 -13.27 5.64
C GLY A 21 -27.52 -12.50 5.26
N GLU A 22 -27.89 -11.45 6.00
CA GLU A 22 -29.12 -10.70 5.73
C GLU A 22 -29.10 -10.07 4.31
N PRO A 23 -30.01 -10.46 3.41
CA PRO A 23 -29.92 -10.07 1.99
C PRO A 23 -29.94 -8.57 1.75
N ARG A 24 -30.64 -7.80 2.60
CA ARG A 24 -30.75 -6.34 2.48
C ARG A 24 -29.42 -5.66 2.79
N GLU A 25 -28.76 -6.04 3.88
CA GLU A 25 -27.47 -5.45 4.26
C GLU A 25 -26.34 -5.91 3.32
N LEU A 26 -26.38 -7.16 2.85
CA LEU A 26 -25.46 -7.64 1.81
C LEU A 26 -25.58 -6.84 0.51
N ARG A 27 -26.81 -6.58 0.03
CA ARG A 27 -27.03 -5.72 -1.15
C ARG A 27 -26.50 -4.32 -0.93
N ARG A 28 -26.79 -3.72 0.23
CA ARG A 28 -26.32 -2.37 0.57
C ARG A 28 -24.80 -2.28 0.59
N LEU A 29 -24.13 -3.27 1.19
CA LEU A 29 -22.66 -3.37 1.18
C LEU A 29 -22.12 -3.52 -0.25
N GLY A 30 -22.74 -4.41 -1.04
CA GLY A 30 -22.36 -4.60 -2.45
C GLY A 30 -22.47 -3.32 -3.28
N THR A 31 -23.56 -2.57 -3.14
CA THR A 31 -23.73 -1.26 -3.78
C THR A 31 -22.64 -0.27 -3.34
N ALA A 32 -22.39 -0.15 -2.05
CA ALA A 32 -21.37 0.76 -1.53
C ALA A 32 -19.96 0.42 -2.04
N LEU A 33 -19.60 -0.87 -2.09
CA LEU A 33 -18.33 -1.33 -2.64
C LEU A 33 -18.23 -1.06 -4.15
N HIS A 34 -19.32 -1.25 -4.89
CA HIS A 34 -19.36 -0.97 -6.33
C HIS A 34 -19.20 0.53 -6.62
N ASP A 35 -19.89 1.38 -5.85
CA ASP A 35 -19.78 2.83 -5.97
C ASP A 35 -18.38 3.33 -5.63
N TYR A 36 -17.78 2.79 -4.56
CA TYR A 36 -16.39 3.06 -4.20
C TYR A 36 -15.43 2.61 -5.30
N TYR A 37 -15.58 1.40 -5.82
CA TYR A 37 -14.76 0.93 -6.94
C TYR A 37 -14.85 1.89 -8.12
N ARG A 38 -16.06 2.25 -8.56
CA ARG A 38 -16.27 3.14 -9.72
C ARG A 38 -15.61 4.50 -9.54
N GLN A 39 -15.66 5.06 -8.34
CA GLN A 39 -15.18 6.42 -8.07
C GLN A 39 -13.68 6.47 -7.73
N CYS A 40 -13.19 5.49 -6.97
CA CYS A 40 -11.86 5.55 -6.37
C CYS A 40 -10.86 4.58 -6.99
N VAL A 41 -11.29 3.45 -7.53
CA VAL A 41 -10.39 2.38 -8.02
C VAL A 41 -10.37 2.30 -9.54
N ALA A 42 -11.54 2.40 -10.19
CA ALA A 42 -11.71 2.26 -11.63
C ALA A 42 -10.81 3.22 -12.45
N PRO A 43 -10.61 4.50 -12.06
CA PRO A 43 -9.71 5.41 -12.78
C PRO A 43 -8.27 4.90 -12.86
N ASP A 44 -7.78 4.23 -11.81
CA ASP A 44 -6.43 3.70 -11.72
C ASP A 44 -6.31 2.21 -12.09
N TRP A 45 -7.43 1.54 -12.40
CA TRP A 45 -7.47 0.11 -12.67
C TRP A 45 -6.49 -0.37 -13.76
N PRO A 46 -6.27 0.36 -14.88
CA PRO A 46 -5.24 -0.01 -15.85
C PRO A 46 -3.82 -0.06 -15.25
N SER A 47 -3.50 0.86 -14.32
CA SER A 47 -2.21 0.87 -13.62
C SER A 47 -2.09 -0.31 -12.66
N VAL A 48 -3.16 -0.62 -11.91
CA VAL A 48 -3.23 -1.80 -11.04
C VAL A 48 -2.94 -3.07 -11.85
N ARG A 49 -3.63 -3.24 -12.98
CA ARG A 49 -3.45 -4.41 -13.86
C ARG A 49 -2.02 -4.55 -14.38
N ARG A 50 -1.38 -3.43 -14.77
CA ARG A 50 0.02 -3.44 -15.23
C ARG A 50 0.98 -3.85 -14.12
N ALA A 51 0.82 -3.31 -12.91
CA ALA A 51 1.67 -3.65 -11.78
C ALA A 51 1.55 -5.13 -11.39
N VAL A 52 0.32 -5.66 -11.33
CA VAL A 52 0.07 -7.09 -11.07
C VAL A 52 0.65 -7.99 -12.17
N ALA A 53 0.52 -7.59 -13.45
CA ALA A 53 1.09 -8.34 -14.56
C ALA A 53 2.63 -8.38 -14.52
N HIS A 54 3.25 -7.26 -14.18
CA HIS A 54 4.70 -7.16 -13.98
C HIS A 54 5.18 -8.04 -12.83
N ASP A 55 4.50 -7.98 -11.68
CA ASP A 55 4.85 -8.82 -10.54
C ASP A 55 4.70 -10.32 -10.85
N ARG A 56 3.64 -10.71 -11.56
CA ARG A 56 3.47 -12.10 -12.02
C ARG A 56 4.62 -12.57 -12.90
N HIS A 57 5.08 -11.72 -13.83
CA HIS A 57 6.23 -12.04 -14.68
C HIS A 57 7.51 -12.20 -13.85
N ARG A 58 7.75 -11.29 -12.90
CA ARG A 58 8.89 -11.35 -11.96
C ARG A 58 8.91 -12.65 -11.17
N LEU A 59 7.78 -13.08 -10.61
CA LEU A 59 7.68 -14.33 -9.86
C LEU A 59 7.86 -15.55 -10.74
N GLN A 60 7.27 -15.57 -11.95
CA GLN A 60 7.47 -16.66 -12.90
C GLN A 60 8.96 -16.80 -13.24
N SER A 61 9.65 -15.70 -13.55
CA SER A 61 11.08 -15.76 -13.84
C SER A 61 11.93 -16.19 -12.63
N ALA A 62 11.52 -15.86 -11.41
CA ALA A 62 12.18 -16.35 -10.19
C ALA A 62 12.00 -17.87 -10.02
N LEU A 63 10.79 -18.38 -10.29
CA LEU A 63 10.48 -19.81 -10.27
C LEU A 63 11.32 -20.56 -11.32
N ASP A 64 11.38 -20.05 -12.55
CA ASP A 64 12.08 -20.71 -13.65
C ASP A 64 13.59 -20.79 -13.39
N ARG A 65 14.18 -19.79 -12.74
CA ARG A 65 15.63 -19.73 -12.47
C ARG A 65 16.07 -20.49 -11.23
N GLY A 66 15.27 -20.49 -10.17
CA GLY A 66 15.70 -20.94 -8.84
C GLY A 66 14.63 -21.67 -8.04
N GLY A 67 13.55 -22.08 -8.70
CA GLY A 67 12.47 -22.83 -8.09
C GLY A 67 11.72 -22.07 -6.99
N PRO A 68 10.99 -22.81 -6.13
CA PRO A 68 10.19 -22.21 -5.06
C PRO A 68 11.03 -21.39 -4.07
N GLN A 69 12.28 -21.77 -3.81
CA GLN A 69 13.16 -21.05 -2.89
C GLN A 69 13.38 -19.60 -3.36
N LEU A 70 13.76 -19.42 -4.63
CA LEU A 70 14.00 -18.09 -5.19
C LEU A 70 12.71 -17.31 -5.37
N LEU A 71 11.60 -17.97 -5.73
CA LEU A 71 10.31 -17.28 -5.80
C LEU A 71 9.91 -16.72 -4.44
N LEU A 72 9.92 -17.55 -3.39
CA LEU A 72 9.40 -17.20 -2.07
C LEU A 72 10.25 -16.12 -1.38
N SER A 73 11.58 -16.14 -1.56
CA SER A 73 12.47 -15.12 -1.00
C SER A 73 12.25 -13.72 -1.60
N THR A 74 11.59 -13.63 -2.76
CA THR A 74 11.34 -12.36 -3.44
C THR A 74 9.97 -11.74 -3.11
N LEU A 75 9.17 -12.37 -2.25
CA LEU A 75 7.83 -11.90 -1.89
C LEU A 75 7.85 -10.77 -0.86
N HIS A 76 8.72 -10.87 0.15
CA HIS A 76 8.89 -9.85 1.19
C HIS A 76 10.18 -10.11 1.98
N PRO A 77 10.90 -9.07 2.48
CA PRO A 77 12.13 -9.25 3.26
C PRO A 77 11.97 -10.11 4.54
N ASP A 78 10.79 -10.05 5.17
CA ASP A 78 10.47 -10.83 6.38
C ASP A 78 9.93 -12.25 6.08
N ILE A 79 10.06 -12.73 4.84
CA ILE A 79 9.74 -14.12 4.49
C ILE A 79 11.03 -14.94 4.47
N THR A 80 11.04 -16.00 5.28
CA THR A 80 12.13 -16.97 5.33
C THR A 80 11.62 -18.34 4.94
N TRP A 81 12.15 -18.89 3.86
CA TRP A 81 11.87 -20.25 3.44
C TRP A 81 12.95 -21.21 3.95
N SER A 82 12.55 -22.16 4.79
CA SER A 82 13.37 -23.24 5.33
C SER A 82 12.63 -24.55 5.06
N PRO A 83 12.85 -25.20 3.90
CA PRO A 83 12.05 -26.34 3.48
C PRO A 83 11.83 -27.37 4.60
N PRO A 84 10.59 -27.84 4.84
CA PRO A 84 9.36 -27.55 4.10
C PRO A 84 8.54 -26.35 4.64
N VAL A 85 9.13 -25.50 5.49
CA VAL A 85 8.42 -24.47 6.25
C VAL A 85 8.67 -23.06 5.70
N LEU A 86 7.59 -22.32 5.45
CA LEU A 86 7.61 -20.89 5.13
C LEU A 86 7.31 -20.09 6.40
N ARG A 87 8.29 -19.33 6.88
CA ARG A 87 8.12 -18.42 8.01
C ARG A 87 7.84 -17.03 7.50
N VAL A 88 6.81 -16.40 8.04
CA VAL A 88 6.39 -15.02 7.73
C VAL A 88 6.22 -14.30 9.05
N ARG A 89 6.81 -13.11 9.19
CA ARG A 89 6.51 -12.26 10.35
C ARG A 89 5.05 -11.84 10.30
N PHE A 90 4.30 -12.15 11.35
CA PHE A 90 2.87 -11.86 11.45
C PHE A 90 2.52 -11.37 12.86
N PRO A 91 1.49 -10.51 13.04
CA PRO A 91 1.14 -9.97 14.37
C PRO A 91 0.69 -11.02 15.40
N ILE A 92 0.26 -12.20 14.95
CA ILE A 92 -0.19 -13.31 15.79
C ILE A 92 0.57 -14.58 15.42
N GLU A 93 0.88 -15.40 16.42
CA GLU A 93 1.44 -16.72 16.21
C GLU A 93 0.37 -17.63 15.62
N GLN A 94 0.68 -18.26 14.49
CA GLN A 94 -0.21 -19.22 13.82
C GLN A 94 0.61 -20.18 12.96
N GLU A 95 0.14 -21.41 12.87
CA GLU A 95 0.67 -22.42 11.96
C GLU A 95 -0.40 -22.83 10.95
N LEU A 96 -0.01 -22.86 9.68
CA LEU A 96 -0.88 -23.24 8.58
C LEU A 96 -0.28 -24.44 7.84
N HIS A 97 -0.90 -25.60 8.03
CA HIS A 97 -0.51 -26.84 7.38
C HIS A 97 -1.12 -26.90 5.97
N LEU A 98 -0.27 -27.07 4.95
CA LEU A 98 -0.75 -27.09 3.57
C LEU A 98 -1.44 -28.41 3.21
N ASP A 99 -1.03 -29.53 3.80
CA ASP A 99 -1.62 -30.87 3.61
C ASP A 99 -1.86 -31.24 2.14
N GLY A 100 -0.91 -30.89 1.27
CA GLY A 100 -0.99 -31.15 -0.17
C GLY A 100 -1.91 -30.21 -0.97
N ARG A 101 -2.64 -29.28 -0.31
CA ARG A 101 -3.54 -28.31 -0.95
C ARG A 101 -2.81 -27.20 -1.72
N GLY A 102 -1.50 -27.07 -1.49
CA GLY A 102 -0.67 -26.01 -2.05
C GLY A 102 -0.85 -24.66 -1.36
N LEU A 103 -0.15 -23.65 -1.88
CA LEU A 103 -0.19 -22.27 -1.40
C LEU A 103 -0.51 -21.32 -2.55
N ARG A 104 -1.60 -20.55 -2.43
CA ARG A 104 -1.97 -19.53 -3.41
C ARG A 104 -1.38 -18.18 -3.04
N LEU A 105 -0.59 -17.61 -3.94
CA LEU A 105 -0.04 -16.27 -3.79
C LEU A 105 -1.00 -15.24 -4.39
N VAL A 106 -1.37 -14.22 -3.62
CA VAL A 106 -2.28 -13.16 -4.05
C VAL A 106 -1.56 -11.81 -3.94
N PRO A 107 -1.22 -11.17 -5.07
CA PRO A 107 -0.63 -9.83 -5.04
C PRO A 107 -1.68 -8.81 -4.60
N ALA A 108 -1.33 -8.01 -3.60
CA ALA A 108 -2.16 -6.93 -3.11
C ALA A 108 -1.54 -5.59 -3.52
N PHE A 109 -2.24 -4.87 -4.38
CA PHE A 109 -1.82 -3.56 -4.86
C PHE A 109 -2.08 -2.47 -3.81
N PHE A 110 -3.22 -2.51 -3.10
CA PHE A 110 -3.57 -1.49 -2.10
C PHE A 110 -3.21 -1.88 -0.66
N ALA A 111 -2.56 -3.03 -0.46
CA ALA A 111 -2.11 -3.42 0.87
C ALA A 111 -0.69 -2.91 1.10
N HIS A 112 -0.45 -2.41 2.31
CA HIS A 112 0.87 -1.99 2.76
C HIS A 112 1.25 -2.78 4.02
N GLY A 113 2.53 -3.09 4.13
CA GLY A 113 3.08 -3.83 5.26
C GLY A 113 3.13 -5.34 5.04
N MET A 114 3.07 -6.08 6.15
CA MET A 114 3.41 -7.50 6.21
C MET A 114 2.45 -8.36 5.37
N PRO A 115 2.96 -9.43 4.73
CA PRO A 115 2.10 -10.43 4.10
C PRO A 115 1.08 -11.00 5.09
N THR A 116 -0.13 -11.26 4.60
CA THR A 116 -1.25 -11.75 5.41
C THR A 116 -1.83 -13.04 4.85
N THR A 117 -2.57 -13.79 5.66
CA THR A 117 -3.26 -15.01 5.24
C THR A 117 -4.74 -14.92 5.58
N TYR A 118 -5.57 -15.69 4.87
CA TYR A 118 -6.97 -15.87 5.26
C TYR A 118 -7.07 -16.98 6.30
N LYS A 119 -7.76 -16.68 7.40
CA LYS A 119 -8.06 -17.66 8.45
C LYS A 119 -9.30 -18.46 8.06
N ASP A 120 -9.14 -19.42 7.15
CA ASP A 120 -10.17 -20.38 6.78
C ASP A 120 -9.52 -21.76 6.52
N PRO A 121 -9.64 -22.72 7.46
CA PRO A 121 -9.00 -24.03 7.34
C PRO A 121 -9.58 -24.88 6.21
N ASP A 122 -10.79 -24.60 5.74
CA ASP A 122 -11.47 -25.38 4.70
C ASP A 122 -11.15 -24.86 3.28
N ARG A 123 -10.43 -23.73 3.17
CA ARG A 123 -10.01 -23.17 1.89
C ARG A 123 -8.54 -23.44 1.59
N PRO A 124 -8.13 -23.40 0.31
CA PRO A 124 -6.72 -23.43 -0.04
C PRO A 124 -5.96 -22.31 0.68
N PRO A 125 -4.85 -22.62 1.36
CA PRO A 125 -3.96 -21.64 1.98
C PRO A 125 -3.63 -20.47 1.04
N VAL A 126 -3.77 -19.24 1.53
CA VAL A 126 -3.49 -18.02 0.76
C VAL A 126 -2.42 -17.19 1.46
N LEU A 127 -1.41 -16.77 0.71
CA LEU A 127 -0.51 -15.70 1.14
C LEU A 127 -0.79 -14.45 0.30
N VAL A 128 -1.37 -13.45 0.93
CA VAL A 128 -1.55 -12.11 0.38
C VAL A 128 -0.26 -11.34 0.64
N TYR A 129 0.39 -10.82 -0.41
CA TYR A 129 1.64 -10.07 -0.29
C TYR A 129 1.53 -8.75 -1.02
N SER A 130 2.17 -7.72 -0.48
CA SER A 130 2.20 -6.37 -1.06
C SER A 130 3.08 -6.37 -2.31
N ILE A 131 2.58 -5.82 -3.42
CA ILE A 131 3.40 -5.59 -4.61
C ILE A 131 3.85 -4.14 -4.66
N SER A 132 5.12 -3.93 -5.00
CA SER A 132 5.63 -2.57 -5.11
C SER A 132 4.98 -1.81 -6.25
N HIS A 133 4.63 -0.56 -5.98
CA HIS A 133 4.22 0.38 -7.01
C HIS A 133 4.71 1.81 -6.67
N PRO A 134 5.11 2.62 -7.65
CA PRO A 134 5.60 3.98 -7.36
C PRO A 134 4.54 4.91 -6.76
N ARG A 135 3.25 4.64 -7.00
CA ARG A 135 2.15 5.57 -6.69
C ARG A 135 1.70 5.57 -5.22
N PHE A 136 1.70 4.42 -4.55
CA PHE A 136 1.26 4.29 -3.15
C PHE A 136 2.30 3.66 -2.23
N ASP A 137 3.50 3.28 -2.70
CA ASP A 137 4.56 2.85 -1.78
C ASP A 137 5.09 4.07 -1.04
N SER A 138 4.93 4.06 0.28
CA SER A 138 5.46 5.08 1.20
C SER A 138 6.97 5.27 1.04
N ASP A 139 7.68 4.23 0.61
CA ASP A 139 9.14 4.17 0.51
C ASP A 139 9.66 4.33 -0.93
N ALA A 140 8.76 4.56 -1.90
CA ALA A 140 9.18 4.88 -3.26
C ALA A 140 9.90 6.23 -3.27
N GLU A 141 11.23 6.18 -3.38
CA GLU A 141 12.08 7.27 -3.85
C GLU A 141 11.47 7.88 -5.14
N PRO A 142 11.64 9.20 -5.37
CA PRO A 142 11.13 9.83 -6.57
C PRO A 142 11.61 9.08 -7.82
N GLY A 143 10.69 8.82 -8.76
CA GLY A 143 11.03 8.18 -10.02
C GLY A 143 12.22 8.88 -10.71
N PRO A 144 13.08 8.15 -11.44
CA PRO A 144 14.35 8.69 -11.96
C PRO A 144 14.15 9.91 -12.87
N SER A 145 13.05 9.97 -13.61
CA SER A 145 12.62 11.10 -14.44
C SER A 145 12.28 12.36 -13.62
N LEU A 146 11.58 12.22 -12.49
CA LEU A 146 11.24 13.32 -11.59
C LEU A 146 12.48 13.84 -10.86
N ALA A 147 13.35 12.92 -10.43
CA ALA A 147 14.62 13.26 -9.82
C ALA A 147 15.53 14.01 -10.80
N ALA A 148 15.55 13.62 -12.08
CA ALA A 148 16.27 14.32 -13.14
C ALA A 148 15.70 15.73 -13.41
N LEU A 149 14.37 15.91 -13.31
CA LEU A 149 13.71 17.19 -13.57
C LEU A 149 13.86 18.19 -12.42
N LEU A 150 13.67 17.74 -11.17
CA LEU A 150 13.58 18.63 -10.00
C LEU A 150 14.84 18.62 -9.12
N GLY A 151 15.72 17.65 -9.33
CA GLY A 151 16.74 17.24 -8.37
C GLY A 151 16.17 16.28 -7.32
N HIS A 152 17.02 15.33 -6.89
CA HIS A 152 16.62 14.20 -6.05
C HIS A 152 15.91 14.63 -4.75
N THR A 153 16.51 15.55 -3.98
CA THR A 153 15.94 16.03 -2.71
C THR A 153 14.61 16.76 -2.90
N ARG A 154 14.46 17.57 -3.96
CA ARG A 154 13.23 18.32 -4.21
C ARG A 154 12.11 17.40 -4.68
N ALA A 155 12.44 16.43 -5.51
CA ALA A 155 11.50 15.39 -5.93
C ALA A 155 11.01 14.57 -4.73
N ARG A 156 11.92 14.21 -3.81
CA ARG A 156 11.57 13.52 -2.55
C ARG A 156 10.62 14.35 -1.69
N VAL A 157 10.92 15.65 -1.50
CA VAL A 157 10.03 16.57 -0.77
C VAL A 157 8.62 16.65 -1.39
N LEU A 158 8.52 16.77 -2.72
CA LEU A 158 7.24 16.83 -3.42
C LEU A 158 6.43 15.54 -3.22
N VAL A 159 7.08 14.38 -3.34
CA VAL A 159 6.45 13.06 -3.12
C VAL A 159 6.01 12.90 -1.66
N THR A 160 6.82 13.32 -0.68
CA THR A 160 6.46 13.25 0.74
C THR A 160 5.24 14.11 1.06
N ILE A 161 5.17 15.34 0.55
CA ILE A 161 3.99 16.22 0.73
C ILE A 161 2.74 15.61 0.09
N ALA A 162 2.89 14.95 -1.06
CA ALA A 162 1.78 14.28 -1.73
C ALA A 162 1.25 13.07 -0.97
N LYS A 163 2.12 12.38 -0.23
CA LYS A 163 1.78 11.23 0.63
C LYS A 163 1.13 11.66 1.94
N THR A 164 1.73 12.65 2.62
CA THR A 164 1.30 13.08 3.95
C THR A 164 1.17 14.59 3.98
N ARG A 165 -0.05 15.09 4.22
CA ARG A 165 -0.27 16.51 4.53
C ARG A 165 0.47 16.82 5.82
N CYS A 166 1.57 17.57 5.73
CA CYS A 166 2.49 17.76 6.85
C CYS A 166 2.94 19.22 6.95
N ASN A 167 3.41 19.60 8.14
CA ASN A 167 4.09 20.86 8.35
C ASN A 167 5.59 20.76 8.00
N THR A 168 6.32 21.88 8.05
CA THR A 168 7.74 21.92 7.67
C THR A 168 8.64 21.07 8.58
N SER A 169 8.33 20.95 9.88
CA SER A 169 9.11 20.12 10.81
C SER A 169 8.90 18.63 10.52
N GLU A 170 7.63 18.22 10.38
CA GLU A 170 7.29 16.84 9.97
C GLU A 170 7.89 16.49 8.61
N LEU A 171 7.89 17.44 7.67
CA LEU A 171 8.52 17.25 6.36
C LEU A 171 10.02 17.01 6.47
N ALA A 172 10.71 17.75 7.34
CA ALA A 172 12.14 17.58 7.58
C ALA A 172 12.46 16.18 8.12
N ASP A 173 11.68 15.75 9.12
CA ASP A 173 11.82 14.42 9.74
C ASP A 173 11.56 13.30 8.71
N LEU A 174 10.45 13.40 7.96
CA LEU A 174 10.06 12.41 6.95
C LEU A 174 11.03 12.32 5.76
N THR A 175 11.82 13.37 5.51
CA THR A 175 12.77 13.40 4.39
C THR A 175 14.23 13.31 4.83
N GLY A 176 14.53 13.26 6.12
CA GLY A 176 15.88 13.20 6.66
C GLY A 176 16.75 14.41 6.30
N ILE A 177 16.15 15.59 6.13
CA ILE A 177 16.86 16.85 5.84
C ILE A 177 16.64 17.88 6.96
N SER A 178 17.43 18.94 6.99
CA SER A 178 17.24 20.00 7.99
C SER A 178 15.91 20.77 7.79
N PRO A 179 15.29 21.32 8.86
CA PRO A 179 14.10 22.16 8.74
C PRO A 179 14.29 23.36 7.81
N ALA A 180 15.49 23.95 7.77
CA ALA A 180 15.82 25.04 6.86
C ALA A 180 15.79 24.57 5.39
N THR A 181 16.37 23.41 5.10
CA THR A 181 16.37 22.80 3.76
C THR A 181 14.96 22.39 3.34
N ALA A 182 14.16 21.81 4.24
CA ALA A 182 12.76 21.48 4.00
C ALA A 182 11.95 22.73 3.67
N SER A 183 12.11 23.81 4.45
CA SER A 183 11.45 25.09 4.21
C SER A 183 11.82 25.69 2.85
N GLN A 184 13.11 25.64 2.49
CA GLN A 184 13.60 26.13 1.21
C GLN A 184 12.97 25.36 0.04
N HIS A 185 12.97 24.02 0.08
CA HIS A 185 12.35 23.21 -0.97
C HIS A 185 10.84 23.43 -1.06
N ALA A 186 10.14 23.47 0.07
CA ALA A 186 8.71 23.76 0.10
C ALA A 186 8.40 25.15 -0.48
N SER A 187 9.23 26.16 -0.20
CA SER A 187 9.08 27.50 -0.77
C SER A 187 9.21 27.50 -2.30
N VAL A 188 10.22 26.82 -2.85
CA VAL A 188 10.42 26.71 -4.30
C VAL A 188 9.28 25.96 -4.97
N LEU A 189 8.84 24.83 -4.40
CA LEU A 189 7.72 24.05 -4.92
C LEU A 189 6.41 24.84 -4.88
N ARG A 190 6.21 25.67 -3.85
CA ARG A 190 5.04 26.55 -3.72
C ARG A 190 5.08 27.66 -4.77
N ALA A 191 6.22 28.32 -4.94
CA ALA A 191 6.41 29.34 -5.96
C ALA A 191 6.22 28.79 -7.38
N SER A 192 6.53 27.50 -7.59
CA SER A 192 6.32 26.80 -8.86
C SER A 192 4.88 26.28 -9.05
N GLY A 193 3.98 26.51 -8.09
CA GLY A 193 2.60 26.03 -8.14
C GLY A 193 2.45 24.51 -8.00
N LEU A 194 3.49 23.79 -7.54
CA LEU A 194 3.46 22.33 -7.36
C LEU A 194 2.88 21.92 -6.00
N ILE A 195 2.99 22.81 -5.01
CA ILE A 195 2.33 22.65 -3.70
C ILE A 195 1.57 23.93 -3.32
N SER A 196 0.54 23.77 -2.50
CA SER A 196 -0.13 24.86 -1.79
C SER A 196 0.17 24.77 -0.30
N SER A 197 -0.14 25.82 0.44
CA SER A 197 -0.02 25.78 1.89
C SER A 197 -1.16 26.52 2.57
N SER A 198 -1.72 25.89 3.59
CA SER A 198 -2.83 26.41 4.39
C SER A 198 -2.41 26.48 5.85
N ARG A 199 -3.01 27.39 6.61
CA ARG A 199 -2.75 27.50 8.05
C ARG A 199 -3.72 26.58 8.79
N SER A 200 -3.20 25.66 9.59
CA SER A 200 -3.98 24.82 10.51
C SER A 200 -3.51 25.10 11.93
N GLY A 201 -4.28 25.92 12.65
CA GLY A 201 -3.89 26.41 13.98
C GLY A 201 -2.60 27.22 13.94
N LYS A 202 -1.57 26.75 14.66
CA LYS A 202 -0.25 27.40 14.71
C LYS A 202 0.70 26.95 13.59
N SER A 203 0.35 25.92 12.83
CA SER A 203 1.24 25.30 11.83
C SER A 203 0.80 25.61 10.40
N GLN A 204 1.77 25.72 9.49
CA GLN A 204 1.51 25.78 8.06
C GLN A 204 1.59 24.37 7.49
N ILE A 205 0.48 23.86 6.95
CA ILE A 205 0.39 22.54 6.33
C ILE A 205 0.65 22.68 4.84
N HIS A 206 1.46 21.78 4.29
CA HIS A 206 1.78 21.70 2.87
C HIS A 206 0.95 20.59 2.22
N GLU A 207 0.44 20.87 1.02
CA GLU A 207 -0.39 19.94 0.25
C GLU A 207 -0.03 20.02 -1.24
N PRO A 208 -0.08 18.92 -2.00
CA PRO A 208 0.20 18.97 -3.42
C PRO A 208 -0.92 19.69 -4.17
N THR A 209 -0.58 20.43 -5.23
CA THR A 209 -1.59 20.93 -6.17
C THR A 209 -1.93 19.86 -7.21
N PRO A 210 -3.01 20.04 -8.00
CA PRO A 210 -3.28 19.16 -9.15
C PRO A 210 -2.10 19.08 -10.14
N LEU A 211 -1.35 20.17 -10.33
CA LEU A 211 -0.14 20.20 -11.16
C LEU A 211 0.97 19.34 -10.55
N GLY A 212 1.23 19.47 -9.25
CA GLY A 212 2.19 18.64 -8.52
C GLY A 212 1.87 17.16 -8.63
N LEU A 213 0.60 16.79 -8.46
CA LEU A 213 0.13 15.41 -8.63
C LEU A 213 0.29 14.92 -10.08
N SER A 214 0.00 15.76 -11.08
CA SER A 214 0.20 15.40 -12.49
C SER A 214 1.67 15.15 -12.81
N LEU A 215 2.58 15.93 -12.23
CA LEU A 215 4.01 15.76 -12.43
C LEU A 215 4.52 14.44 -11.81
N ILE A 216 4.08 14.12 -10.59
CA ILE A 216 4.37 12.82 -9.94
C ILE A 216 3.78 11.65 -10.76
N ARG A 217 2.61 11.83 -11.38
CA ARG A 217 1.99 10.79 -12.22
C ARG A 217 2.70 10.56 -13.55
N ALA A 218 3.36 11.60 -14.08
CA ALA A 218 4.04 11.59 -15.37
C ALA A 218 5.49 11.08 -15.30
N SER A 219 6.03 10.91 -14.08
CA SER A 219 7.39 10.43 -13.84
C SER A 219 7.53 8.92 -13.84
#